data_AF-A0A3D4YGT3-F1
#
_entry.id   AF-A0A3D4YGT3-F1
#
_cell.length_a   1.000
_cell.length_b   1.000
_cell.length_c   1.000
_cell.angle_alpha   90.00
_cell.angle_beta   90.00
_cell.angle_gamma   90.00
#
_symmetry.space_group_name_H-M   'P 1'
#
loop_
_entity.id
_entity.type
_entity.pdbx_description
1 polymer ?
#
loop_
_entity_poly.entity_id
_entity_poly.type
_entity_poly.pdbx_seq_one_letter_code
_entity_poly.pdbx_strand_id
1 'polypeptide(L)'
;MTDYRIYDLSQKEKLNYYLLAFFVLFSVGMLFYRSPLFALLCLPGAIPCEKLWAARKARMRRDVLLEGFRDALYAISAAIAAGRQMPEAIADAAEQVRFAYGSSAPIAAELNRIAALYEGSHGSIEALLIDFGSRSGLEEIQQFAGVCQICRRSGGDLEAVALTSANLILDRIRFRREVQMLTAQKKLDIVFLISMPLLILLFLNLTAPDYLAILYAGLPGRCIMTACLLTIAAALGWGLRLIEVML
;
A
#
# COMPACT_ATOMS: atom_id res chain seq x y z
N MET A 1 4.45 -19.14 7.77
CA MET A 1 4.85 -17.87 8.43
C MET A 1 4.43 -16.72 7.53
N THR A 2 3.83 -15.66 8.07
CA THR A 2 3.28 -14.55 7.28
C THR A 2 4.42 -13.64 6.82
N ASP A 3 4.62 -13.53 5.52
CA ASP A 3 5.46 -12.49 4.91
C ASP A 3 4.57 -11.28 4.61
N TYR A 4 4.93 -10.10 5.14
CA TYR A 4 4.15 -8.87 4.95
C TYR A 4 4.53 -8.14 3.65
N ARG A 5 5.58 -8.59 2.95
CA ARG A 5 6.02 -8.04 1.66
C ARG A 5 5.11 -8.46 0.52
N ILE A 6 4.48 -9.64 0.64
CA ILE A 6 3.65 -10.24 -0.40
C ILE A 6 2.21 -10.24 0.08
N TYR A 7 1.31 -9.64 -0.71
CA TYR A 7 -0.12 -9.69 -0.46
C TYR A 7 -0.78 -10.53 -1.54
N ASP A 8 -1.18 -11.75 -1.17
CA ASP A 8 -2.01 -12.59 -2.03
C ASP A 8 -3.45 -12.09 -1.99
N LEU A 9 -3.88 -11.51 -3.11
CA LEU A 9 -5.26 -11.10 -3.30
C LEU A 9 -6.19 -12.32 -3.16
N SER A 10 -7.15 -12.22 -2.25
CA SER A 10 -8.19 -13.25 -2.09
C SER A 10 -9.01 -13.39 -3.38
N GLN A 11 -9.53 -14.59 -3.66
CA GLN A 11 -10.34 -14.87 -4.85
C GLN A 11 -11.48 -13.88 -5.06
N LYS A 12 -12.12 -13.43 -3.97
CA LYS A 12 -13.18 -12.39 -4.01
C LYS A 12 -12.65 -11.01 -4.39
N GLU A 13 -11.45 -10.67 -3.93
CA GLU A 13 -10.81 -9.39 -4.23
C GLU A 13 -10.27 -9.34 -5.66
N LYS A 14 -9.72 -10.46 -6.14
CA LYS A 14 -9.37 -10.63 -7.56
C LYS A 14 -10.60 -10.50 -8.45
N LEU A 15 -11.70 -11.19 -8.10
CA LEU A 15 -12.95 -11.11 -8.86
C LEU A 15 -13.48 -9.67 -8.93
N ASN A 16 -13.56 -8.97 -7.79
CA ASN A 16 -13.99 -7.57 -7.77
C ASN A 16 -13.07 -6.67 -8.60
N TYR A 17 -11.76 -6.89 -8.53
CA TYR A 17 -10.79 -6.15 -9.34
C TYR A 17 -11.00 -6.39 -10.84
N TYR A 18 -11.11 -7.64 -11.27
CA TYR A 18 -11.33 -8.00 -12.68
C TYR A 18 -12.69 -7.51 -13.19
N LEU A 19 -13.75 -7.54 -12.37
CA LEU A 19 -15.06 -6.98 -12.71
C LEU A 19 -15.01 -5.46 -12.91
N LEU A 20 -14.34 -4.74 -12.00
CA LEU A 20 -14.17 -3.29 -12.12
C LEU A 20 -13.32 -2.94 -13.35
N ALA A 21 -12.19 -3.63 -13.55
CA ALA A 21 -11.32 -3.43 -14.70
C ALA A 21 -12.03 -3.73 -16.01
N PHE A 22 -12.84 -4.80 -16.05
CA PHE A 22 -13.71 -5.12 -17.19
C PHE A 22 -14.67 -3.98 -17.47
N PHE A 23 -15.41 -3.49 -16.46
CA PHE A 23 -16.39 -2.41 -16.66
C PHE A 23 -15.76 -1.12 -17.18
N VAL A 24 -14.59 -0.73 -16.63
CA VAL A 24 -13.86 0.48 -17.05
C VAL A 24 -13.31 0.31 -18.47
N LEU A 25 -12.56 -0.77 -18.75
CA LEU A 25 -11.97 -1.00 -20.07
C LEU A 25 -13.03 -1.19 -21.15
N PHE A 26 -14.13 -1.86 -20.83
CA PHE A 26 -15.27 -2.04 -21.73
C PHE A 26 -15.95 -0.70 -22.05
N SER A 27 -16.16 0.15 -21.03
CA SER A 27 -16.75 1.48 -21.22
C SER A 27 -15.86 2.38 -22.08
N VAL A 28 -14.54 2.38 -21.83
CA VAL A 28 -13.58 3.14 -22.64
C VAL A 28 -13.51 2.60 -24.07
N GLY A 29 -13.46 1.27 -24.25
CA GLY A 29 -13.45 0.65 -25.58
C GLY A 29 -14.73 0.92 -26.39
N MET A 30 -15.89 0.89 -25.73
CA MET A 30 -17.17 1.29 -26.33
C MET A 30 -17.18 2.76 -26.73
N LEU A 31 -16.66 3.65 -25.88
CA LEU A 31 -16.57 5.08 -26.16
C LEU A 31 -15.68 5.37 -27.38
N PHE A 32 -14.57 4.63 -27.53
CA PHE A 32 -13.56 4.87 -28.58
C PHE A 32 -13.79 4.14 -29.91
N TYR A 33 -14.53 3.02 -29.92
CA TYR A 33 -14.70 2.22 -31.15
C TYR A 33 -16.16 1.94 -31.50
N ARG A 34 -17.10 2.22 -30.59
CA ARG A 34 -18.54 1.90 -30.74
C ARG A 34 -18.79 0.43 -31.15
N SER A 35 -17.84 -0.44 -30.83
CA SER A 35 -17.80 -1.85 -31.22
C SER A 35 -17.39 -2.72 -30.03
N PRO A 36 -18.21 -3.74 -29.67
CA PRO A 36 -17.90 -4.61 -28.54
C PRO A 36 -16.65 -5.48 -28.79
N LEU A 37 -16.28 -5.72 -30.06
CA LEU A 37 -15.12 -6.53 -30.42
C LEU A 37 -13.79 -5.87 -30.00
N PHE A 38 -13.65 -4.57 -30.27
CA PHE A 38 -12.45 -3.81 -29.89
C PHE A 38 -12.39 -3.55 -28.38
N ALA A 39 -13.55 -3.42 -27.72
CA ALA A 39 -13.61 -3.34 -26.26
C ALA A 39 -13.09 -4.62 -25.58
N LEU A 40 -13.38 -5.79 -26.16
CA LEU A 40 -12.86 -7.07 -25.68
C LEU A 40 -11.32 -7.16 -25.81
N LEU A 41 -10.75 -6.58 -26.88
CA LEU A 41 -9.32 -6.57 -27.14
C LEU A 41 -8.51 -5.77 -26.11
N CYS A 42 -9.13 -4.83 -25.40
CA CYS A 42 -8.49 -4.02 -24.36
C CYS A 42 -8.36 -4.74 -23.00
N LEU A 43 -9.08 -5.85 -22.79
CA LEU A 43 -9.10 -6.59 -21.52
C LEU A 43 -7.75 -7.15 -21.03
N PRO A 44 -6.82 -7.60 -21.90
CA PRO A 44 -5.50 -8.05 -21.45
C PRO A 44 -4.70 -6.95 -20.72
N GLY A 45 -5.04 -5.68 -20.93
CA GLY A 45 -4.44 -4.54 -20.21
C GLY A 45 -4.71 -4.52 -18.70
N ALA A 46 -5.67 -5.31 -18.20
CA ALA A 46 -5.94 -5.42 -16.76
C ALA A 46 -4.90 -6.26 -16.00
N ILE A 47 -4.16 -7.13 -16.69
CA ILE A 47 -3.19 -8.07 -16.12
C ILE A 47 -2.01 -7.35 -15.41
N PRO A 48 -1.31 -6.38 -16.03
CA PRO A 48 -0.21 -5.68 -15.35
C PRO A 48 -0.67 -4.87 -14.13
N CYS A 49 -1.93 -4.44 -14.11
CA CYS A 49 -2.49 -3.64 -13.02
C CYS A 49 -2.83 -4.48 -11.77
N GLU A 50 -2.94 -5.82 -11.85
CA GLU A 50 -3.13 -6.70 -10.68
C GLU A 50 -1.95 -6.58 -9.71
N LYS A 51 -0.72 -6.57 -10.25
CA LYS A 51 0.51 -6.48 -9.43
C LYS A 51 0.59 -5.15 -8.68
N LEU A 52 0.22 -4.05 -9.33
CA LEU A 52 0.18 -2.73 -8.71
C LEU A 52 -0.85 -2.67 -7.57
N TRP A 53 -2.02 -3.28 -7.78
CA TRP A 53 -3.06 -3.34 -6.78
C TRP A 53 -2.64 -4.18 -5.55
N ALA A 54 -2.04 -5.35 -5.79
CA ALA A 54 -1.48 -6.19 -4.74
C ALA A 54 -0.40 -5.45 -3.95
N ALA A 55 0.54 -4.79 -4.63
CA ALA A 55 1.59 -4.00 -4.02
C ALA A 55 1.04 -2.82 -3.18
N ARG A 56 -0.03 -2.18 -3.64
CA ARG A 56 -0.73 -1.13 -2.88
C ARG A 56 -1.35 -1.67 -1.60
N LYS A 57 -2.04 -2.82 -1.65
CA LYS A 57 -2.58 -3.46 -0.44
C LYS A 57 -1.49 -3.93 0.51
N ALA A 58 -0.39 -4.48 0.00
CA ALA A 58 0.78 -4.83 0.81
C ALA A 58 1.37 -3.60 1.52
N ARG A 59 1.48 -2.46 0.83
CA ARG A 59 1.88 -1.17 1.44
C ARG A 59 0.92 -0.75 2.55
N MET A 60 -0.39 -0.72 2.31
CA MET A 60 -1.38 -0.35 3.33
C MET A 60 -1.31 -1.26 4.57
N ARG A 61 -1.13 -2.57 4.38
CA ARG A 61 -0.98 -3.51 5.50
C ARG A 61 0.29 -3.23 6.32
N ARG A 62 1.40 -2.88 5.65
CA ARG A 62 2.65 -2.48 6.31
C ARG A 62 2.52 -1.14 7.02
N ASP A 63 1.78 -0.17 6.47
CA ASP A 63 1.53 1.10 7.12
C ASP A 63 0.77 0.91 8.45
N VAL A 64 -0.28 0.09 8.44
CA VAL A 64 -1.01 -0.28 9.67
C VAL A 64 -0.12 -1.01 10.68
N LEU A 65 0.75 -1.92 10.19
CA LEU A 65 1.71 -2.61 11.04
C LEU A 65 2.70 -1.62 11.69
N LEU A 66 3.18 -0.63 10.93
CA LEU A 66 4.13 0.37 11.41
C LEU A 66 3.50 1.34 12.42
N GLU A 67 2.26 1.78 12.19
CA GLU A 67 1.52 2.61 13.15
C GLU A 67 1.29 1.86 14.47
N GLY A 68 0.89 0.59 14.40
CA GLY A 68 0.73 -0.24 15.59
C GLY A 68 2.05 -0.55 16.29
N PHE A 69 3.15 -0.72 15.55
CA PHE A 69 4.49 -0.94 16.11
C PHE A 69 5.01 0.29 16.87
N ARG A 70 4.76 1.50 16.36
CA ARG A 70 5.06 2.75 17.09
C ARG A 70 4.38 2.76 18.46
N ASP A 71 3.09 2.44 18.50
CA ASP A 71 2.33 2.44 19.76
C ASP A 71 2.80 1.35 20.72
N ALA A 72 3.18 0.19 20.18
CA ALA A 72 3.83 -0.87 20.94
C ALA A 72 5.15 -0.41 21.56
N LEU A 73 5.97 0.35 20.84
CA LEU A 73 7.24 0.87 21.37
C LEU A 73 7.03 1.86 22.53
N TYR A 74 6.00 2.71 22.48
CA TYR A 74 5.64 3.55 23.62
C TYR A 74 5.22 2.72 24.84
N ALA A 75 4.41 1.68 24.63
CA ALA A 75 4.01 0.77 25.70
C ALA A 75 5.20 0.00 26.30
N ILE A 76 6.12 -0.47 25.44
CA ILE A 76 7.35 -1.15 25.87
C ILE A 76 8.25 -0.20 26.67
N SER A 77 8.47 1.03 26.19
CA SER A 77 9.26 2.03 26.90
C SER A 77 8.66 2.33 28.28
N ALA A 78 7.35 2.54 28.38
CA ALA A 78 6.68 2.78 29.66
C ALA A 78 6.77 1.58 30.63
N ALA A 79 6.68 0.36 30.12
CA ALA A 79 6.81 -0.85 30.94
C ALA A 79 8.24 -1.06 31.46
N ILE A 80 9.25 -0.81 30.62
CA ILE A 80 10.67 -0.88 31.02
C ILE A 80 10.98 0.21 32.05
N ALA A 81 10.46 1.43 31.88
CA ALA A 81 10.60 2.52 32.86
C ALA A 81 9.96 2.17 34.22
N ALA A 82 8.92 1.34 34.23
CA ALA A 82 8.30 0.79 35.43
C ALA A 82 9.07 -0.39 36.06
N GLY A 83 10.25 -0.72 35.52
CA GLY A 83 11.13 -1.78 36.02
C GLY A 83 10.81 -3.18 35.49
N ARG A 84 9.93 -3.32 34.49
CA ARG A 84 9.63 -4.61 33.86
C ARG A 84 10.76 -5.04 32.92
N GLN A 85 10.94 -6.34 32.79
CA GLN A 85 11.88 -6.90 31.82
C GLN A 85 11.31 -6.81 30.41
N MET A 86 12.18 -6.79 29.39
CA MET A 86 11.78 -6.68 27.99
C MET A 86 10.72 -7.71 27.54
N PRO A 87 10.75 -8.99 27.94
CA PRO A 87 9.71 -9.95 27.58
C PRO A 87 8.34 -9.61 28.17
N GLU A 88 8.30 -9.17 29.42
CA GLU A 88 7.08 -8.74 30.12
C GLU A 88 6.51 -7.47 29.47
N ALA A 89 7.40 -6.51 29.15
CA ALA A 89 7.04 -5.28 28.45
C ALA A 89 6.42 -5.55 27.06
N ILE A 90 6.93 -6.55 26.33
CA ILE A 90 6.37 -6.97 25.03
C ILE A 90 5.00 -7.62 25.20
N ALA A 91 4.81 -8.45 26.24
CA ALA A 91 3.52 -9.05 26.54
C ALA A 91 2.47 -7.99 26.90
N ASP A 92 2.82 -7.01 27.73
CA ASP A 92 1.94 -5.89 28.08
C ASP A 92 1.58 -5.05 26.85
N ALA A 93 2.57 -4.76 26.00
CA ALA A 93 2.35 -4.02 24.76
C ALA A 93 1.44 -4.79 23.80
N ALA A 94 1.55 -6.11 23.73
CA ALA A 94 0.66 -6.95 22.94
C ALA A 94 -0.80 -6.82 23.38
N GLU A 95 -1.05 -6.76 24.69
CA GLU A 95 -2.39 -6.56 25.25
C GLU A 95 -2.93 -5.15 25.00
N GLN A 96 -2.11 -4.11 25.20
CA GLN A 96 -2.51 -2.73 24.93
C GLN A 96 -2.87 -2.51 23.46
N VAL A 97 -2.04 -3.01 22.55
CA VAL A 97 -2.29 -2.92 21.10
C VAL A 97 -3.51 -3.74 20.70
N ARG A 98 -3.73 -4.90 21.34
CA ARG A 98 -4.95 -5.70 21.14
C ARG A 98 -6.21 -4.95 21.55
N PHE A 99 -6.16 -4.19 22.65
CA PHE A 99 -7.28 -3.36 23.10
C PHE A 99 -7.54 -2.20 22.15
N ALA A 100 -6.49 -1.54 21.66
CA ALA A 100 -6.61 -0.37 20.78
C ALA A 100 -7.04 -0.70 19.34
N TYR A 101 -6.48 -1.77 18.74
CA TYR A 101 -6.66 -2.11 17.33
C TYR A 101 -7.49 -3.38 17.08
N GLY A 102 -7.85 -4.10 18.14
CA GLY A 102 -8.53 -5.39 18.08
C GLY A 102 -7.57 -6.58 17.91
N SER A 103 -8.10 -7.79 18.15
CA SER A 103 -7.34 -9.05 18.09
C SER A 103 -6.88 -9.44 16.69
N SER A 104 -7.53 -8.92 15.65
CA SER A 104 -7.16 -9.15 14.25
C SER A 104 -6.04 -8.23 13.75
N ALA A 105 -5.55 -7.30 14.58
CA ALA A 105 -4.49 -6.38 14.19
C ALA A 105 -3.18 -7.15 13.93
N PRO A 106 -2.49 -6.91 12.78
CA PRO A 106 -1.24 -7.59 12.45
C PRO A 106 -0.18 -7.50 13.54
N ILE A 107 -0.03 -6.33 14.14
CA ILE A 107 0.96 -6.09 15.20
C ILE A 107 0.61 -6.83 16.49
N ALA A 108 -0.68 -6.89 16.87
CA ALA A 108 -1.11 -7.60 18.08
C ALA A 108 -0.82 -9.10 17.94
N ALA A 109 -1.07 -9.68 16.77
CA ALA A 109 -0.76 -11.07 16.49
C ALA A 109 0.74 -11.36 16.54
N GLU A 110 1.58 -10.49 15.98
CA GLU A 110 3.04 -10.68 15.99
C GLU A 110 3.65 -10.49 17.39
N LEU A 111 3.23 -9.48 18.17
CA LEU A 111 3.71 -9.30 19.54
C LEU A 111 3.29 -10.46 20.46
N ASN A 112 2.02 -10.90 20.38
CA ASN A 112 1.57 -12.09 21.12
C ASN A 112 2.36 -13.34 20.73
N ARG A 113 2.69 -13.48 19.45
CA ARG A 113 3.51 -14.60 18.98
C ARG A 113 4.94 -14.52 19.53
N ILE A 114 5.55 -13.34 19.57
CA ILE A 114 6.89 -13.15 20.16
C ILE A 114 6.86 -13.52 21.64
N ALA A 115 5.86 -13.04 22.40
CA ALA A 115 5.69 -13.37 23.81
C ALA A 115 5.50 -14.89 24.04
N ALA A 116 4.60 -15.53 23.30
CA ALA A 116 4.33 -16.96 23.42
C ALA A 116 5.53 -17.84 23.05
N LEU A 117 6.30 -17.47 22.01
CA LEU A 117 7.51 -18.19 21.62
C LEU A 117 8.62 -18.04 22.67
N TYR A 118 8.71 -16.88 23.32
CA TYR A 118 9.65 -16.67 24.40
C TYR A 118 9.34 -17.58 25.59
N GLU A 119 8.08 -17.62 26.04
CA GLU A 119 7.61 -18.50 27.13
C GLU A 119 7.84 -19.99 26.83
N GLY A 120 7.53 -20.43 25.61
CA GLY A 120 7.63 -21.84 25.22
C GLY A 120 9.04 -22.35 24.93
N SER A 121 9.94 -21.48 24.45
CA SER A 121 11.24 -21.90 23.89
C SER A 121 12.45 -21.37 24.66
N HIS A 122 12.27 -20.44 25.60
CA HIS A 122 13.35 -19.69 26.27
C HIS A 122 14.39 -19.11 25.27
N GLY A 123 13.94 -18.75 24.07
CA GLY A 123 14.80 -18.21 23.01
C GLY A 123 15.23 -16.76 23.30
N SER A 124 16.23 -16.28 22.57
CA SER A 124 16.61 -14.86 22.60
C SER A 124 15.49 -14.03 21.97
N ILE A 125 14.86 -13.13 22.74
CA ILE A 125 13.75 -12.28 22.27
C ILE A 125 14.13 -11.39 21.07
N GLU A 126 15.42 -11.21 20.86
CA GLU A 126 16.02 -10.38 19.83
C GLU A 126 16.24 -11.16 18.56
N ALA A 127 16.47 -12.47 18.65
CA ALA A 127 16.35 -13.33 17.49
C ALA A 127 14.89 -13.32 16.98
N LEU A 128 13.90 -13.30 17.87
CA LEU A 128 12.48 -13.20 17.52
C LEU A 128 12.15 -11.83 16.90
N LEU A 129 12.67 -10.73 17.45
CA LEU A 129 12.52 -9.39 16.88
C LEU A 129 13.21 -9.25 15.52
N ILE A 130 14.38 -9.87 15.33
CA ILE A 130 15.08 -9.88 14.03
C ILE A 130 14.29 -10.69 12.99
N ASP A 131 13.73 -11.86 13.35
CA ASP A 131 12.81 -12.61 12.49
C ASP A 131 11.62 -11.74 12.08
N PHE A 132 10.98 -11.10 13.06
CA PHE A 132 9.85 -10.20 12.82
C PHE A 132 10.23 -9.03 11.90
N GLY A 133 11.37 -8.37 12.15
CA GLY A 133 11.89 -7.30 11.31
C GLY A 133 12.11 -7.75 9.87
N SER A 134 12.76 -8.90 9.66
CA SER A 134 13.03 -9.44 8.32
C SER A 134 11.74 -9.72 7.52
N ARG A 135 10.71 -10.25 8.18
CA ARG A 135 9.41 -10.61 7.58
C ARG A 135 8.45 -9.44 7.42
N SER A 136 8.59 -8.41 8.24
CA SER A 136 7.73 -7.21 8.19
C SER A 136 7.91 -6.42 6.90
N GLY A 137 9.12 -6.45 6.31
CA GLY A 137 9.47 -5.60 5.17
C GLY A 137 9.42 -4.10 5.49
N LEU A 138 9.57 -3.74 6.77
CA LEU A 138 9.67 -2.38 7.28
C LEU A 138 11.09 -2.16 7.82
N GLU A 139 11.74 -1.12 7.33
CA GLU A 139 13.11 -0.80 7.71
C GLU A 139 13.19 -0.41 9.19
N GLU A 140 12.17 0.28 9.70
CA GLU A 140 12.10 0.78 11.08
C GLU A 140 12.08 -0.37 12.10
N ILE A 141 11.35 -1.45 11.81
CA ILE A 141 11.30 -2.64 12.68
C ILE A 141 12.64 -3.37 12.65
N GLN A 142 13.24 -3.51 11.47
CA GLN A 142 14.54 -4.15 11.30
C GLN A 142 15.66 -3.38 12.03
N GLN A 143 15.66 -2.05 11.94
CA GLN A 143 16.59 -1.18 12.64
C GLN A 143 16.44 -1.29 14.16
N PHE A 144 15.21 -1.22 14.68
CA PHE A 144 14.95 -1.41 16.11
C PHE A 144 15.47 -2.75 16.62
N ALA A 145 15.17 -3.85 15.92
CA ALA A 145 15.62 -5.19 16.29
C ALA A 145 17.16 -5.28 16.38
N GLY A 146 17.87 -4.65 15.43
CA GLY A 146 19.34 -4.57 15.44
C GLY A 146 19.88 -3.77 16.62
N VAL A 147 19.30 -2.60 16.91
CA VAL A 147 19.73 -1.75 18.04
C VAL A 147 19.45 -2.44 19.38
N CYS A 148 18.32 -3.14 19.55
CA CYS A 148 18.04 -3.93 20.75
C CYS A 148 19.04 -5.06 20.97
N GLN A 149 19.47 -5.74 19.90
CA GLN A 149 20.50 -6.78 19.99
C GLN A 149 21.84 -6.22 20.50
N ILE A 150 22.21 -5.02 20.04
CA ILE A 150 23.43 -4.32 20.48
C ILE A 150 23.30 -3.88 21.93
N CYS A 151 22.19 -3.21 22.28
CA CYS A 151 22.01 -2.63 23.61
C CYS A 151 22.04 -3.67 24.72
N ARG A 152 21.47 -4.85 24.51
CA ARG A 152 21.55 -5.92 25.52
C ARG A 152 22.97 -6.46 25.74
N ARG A 153 23.81 -6.45 24.70
CA ARG A 153 25.23 -6.86 24.82
C ARG A 153 26.06 -5.80 25.51
N SER A 154 25.75 -4.52 25.28
CA SER A 154 26.49 -3.38 25.83
C SER A 154 25.94 -2.84 27.15
N GLY A 155 24.81 -3.36 27.64
CA GLY A 155 24.12 -2.83 28.83
C GLY A 155 23.48 -1.45 28.59
N GLY A 156 23.11 -1.15 27.34
CA GLY A 156 22.50 0.11 26.94
C GLY A 156 21.06 0.27 27.42
N ASP A 157 20.58 1.50 27.42
CA ASP A 157 19.25 1.87 27.88
C ASP A 157 18.16 1.48 26.86
N LEU A 158 17.50 0.35 27.11
CA LEU A 158 16.41 -0.16 26.26
C LEU A 158 15.17 0.75 26.29
N GLU A 159 14.94 1.47 27.38
CA GLU A 159 13.84 2.45 27.48
C GLU A 159 14.09 3.57 26.48
N ALA A 160 15.27 4.19 26.52
CA ALA A 160 15.65 5.27 25.62
C ALA A 160 15.63 4.82 24.16
N VAL A 161 16.06 3.59 23.86
CA VAL A 161 16.03 3.02 22.50
C VAL A 161 14.59 2.87 22.00
N ALA A 162 13.70 2.28 22.80
CA ALA A 162 12.30 2.11 22.41
C ALA A 162 11.60 3.46 22.19
N LEU A 163 11.82 4.43 23.09
CA LEU A 163 11.24 5.76 22.98
C LEU A 163 11.77 6.53 21.77
N THR A 164 13.08 6.48 21.53
CA THR A 164 13.71 7.13 20.37
C THR A 164 13.20 6.53 19.07
N SER A 165 13.11 5.20 18.97
CA SER A 165 12.54 4.54 17.80
C SER A 165 11.06 4.89 17.57
N ALA A 166 10.25 4.98 18.63
CA ALA A 166 8.86 5.42 18.52
C ALA A 166 8.75 6.85 17.94
N ASN A 167 9.58 7.76 18.41
CA ASN A 167 9.62 9.15 17.93
C ASN A 167 10.09 9.23 16.47
N LEU A 168 11.14 8.48 16.08
CA LEU A 168 11.61 8.41 14.70
C LEU A 168 10.52 7.90 13.73
N ILE A 169 9.76 6.89 14.15
CA ILE A 169 8.64 6.36 13.37
C ILE A 169 7.52 7.41 13.26
N LEU A 170 7.22 8.12 14.35
CA LEU A 170 6.22 9.19 14.36
C LEU A 170 6.60 10.32 13.39
N ASP A 171 7.86 10.75 13.40
CA ASP A 171 8.37 11.78 12.49
C ASP A 171 8.32 11.31 11.03
N ARG A 172 8.65 10.03 10.76
CA ARG A 172 8.46 9.42 9.44
C ARG A 172 7.01 9.42 8.98
N ILE A 173 6.06 9.08 9.86
CA ILE A 173 4.63 9.11 9.55
C ILE A 173 4.17 10.54 9.27
N ARG A 174 4.59 11.52 10.08
CA ARG A 174 4.26 12.94 9.89
C ARG A 174 4.79 13.45 8.56
N PHE A 175 6.06 13.17 8.25
CA PHE A 175 6.68 13.54 6.98
C PHE A 175 5.93 12.93 5.79
N ARG A 176 5.58 11.63 5.85
CA ARG A 176 4.77 10.99 4.79
C ARG A 176 3.40 11.65 4.63
N ARG A 177 2.72 12.00 5.72
CA ARG A 177 1.43 12.70 5.67
C ARG A 177 1.56 14.09 5.06
N GLU A 178 2.61 14.83 5.41
CA GLU A 178 2.90 16.15 4.82
C GLU A 178 3.16 16.03 3.30
N VAL A 179 3.99 15.09 2.88
CA VAL A 179 4.22 14.79 1.46
C VAL A 179 2.92 14.38 0.76
N GLN A 180 2.08 13.57 1.39
CA GLN A 180 0.77 13.21 0.84
C GLN A 180 -0.14 14.42 0.66
N MET A 181 -0.16 15.35 1.62
CA MET A 181 -0.93 16.59 1.51
C MET A 181 -0.42 17.49 0.38
N LEU A 182 0.90 17.67 0.27
CA LEU A 182 1.53 18.46 -0.80
C LEU A 182 1.29 17.83 -2.18
N THR A 183 1.31 16.50 -2.26
CA THR A 183 1.11 15.76 -3.53
C THR A 183 -0.35 15.54 -3.89
N ALA A 184 -1.29 15.69 -2.94
CA ALA A 184 -2.72 15.50 -3.19
C ALA A 184 -3.25 16.42 -4.30
N GLN A 185 -2.86 17.69 -4.28
CA GLN A 185 -3.24 18.65 -5.32
C GLN A 185 -2.71 18.23 -6.70
N LYS A 186 -1.44 17.82 -6.79
CA LYS A 186 -0.84 17.36 -8.04
C LYS A 186 -1.49 16.09 -8.57
N LYS A 187 -1.93 15.19 -7.69
CA LYS A 187 -2.68 13.99 -8.08
C LYS A 187 -4.01 14.35 -8.71
N LEU A 188 -4.74 15.32 -8.16
CA LEU A 188 -5.98 15.80 -8.75
C LEU A 188 -5.76 16.43 -10.12
N ASP A 189 -4.75 17.30 -10.27
CA ASP A 189 -4.42 17.93 -11.56
C ASP A 189 -4.13 16.88 -12.65
N ILE A 190 -3.35 15.84 -12.33
CA ILE A 190 -3.03 14.73 -13.25
C ILE A 190 -4.30 13.98 -13.65
N VAL A 191 -5.17 13.65 -12.68
CA VAL A 191 -6.44 12.95 -12.95
C VAL A 191 -7.34 13.80 -13.85
N PHE A 192 -7.45 15.10 -13.59
CA PHE A 192 -8.20 16.03 -14.44
C PHE A 192 -7.65 16.04 -15.87
N LEU A 193 -6.34 16.25 -16.04
CA LEU A 193 -5.71 16.33 -17.36
C LEU A 193 -5.89 15.05 -18.19
N ILE A 194 -5.78 13.88 -17.56
CA ILE A 194 -5.97 12.59 -18.23
C ILE A 194 -7.45 12.35 -18.57
N SER A 195 -8.39 12.86 -17.77
CA SER A 195 -9.82 12.71 -18.01
C SER A 195 -10.38 13.63 -19.10
N MET A 196 -9.74 14.78 -19.34
CA MET A 196 -10.17 15.77 -20.34
C MET A 196 -10.45 15.18 -21.74
N PRO A 197 -9.54 14.41 -22.38
CA PRO A 197 -9.81 13.86 -23.70
C PRO A 197 -11.01 12.89 -23.72
N LEU A 198 -11.23 12.13 -22.65
CA LEU A 198 -12.43 11.29 -22.52
C LEU A 198 -13.70 12.12 -22.38
N LEU A 199 -13.67 13.18 -21.56
CA LEU A 199 -14.81 14.07 -21.36
C LEU A 199 -15.18 14.81 -22.66
N ILE A 200 -14.19 15.31 -23.39
CA ILE A 200 -14.39 15.96 -24.69
C ILE A 200 -15.00 14.96 -25.68
N LEU A 201 -14.46 13.75 -25.76
CA LEU A 201 -14.99 12.71 -26.64
C LEU A 201 -16.44 12.34 -26.30
N LEU A 202 -16.75 12.19 -25.02
CA LEU A 202 -18.11 11.92 -24.52
C LEU A 202 -19.05 13.08 -24.85
N PHE A 203 -18.62 14.32 -24.63
CA PHE A 203 -19.40 15.51 -24.91
C PHE A 203 -19.71 15.64 -26.41
N LEU A 204 -18.72 15.43 -27.29
CA LEU A 204 -18.92 15.40 -28.74
C LEU A 204 -19.86 14.26 -29.17
N ASN A 205 -19.80 13.11 -28.50
CA ASN A 205 -20.69 11.99 -28.78
C ASN A 205 -22.17 12.34 -28.53
N LEU A 206 -22.44 13.13 -27.50
CA LEU A 206 -23.80 13.56 -27.14
C LEU A 206 -24.31 14.74 -27.97
N THR A 207 -23.42 15.67 -28.32
CA THR A 207 -23.81 16.94 -28.99
C THR A 207 -23.72 16.88 -30.51
N ALA A 208 -22.74 16.16 -31.06
CA ALA A 208 -22.47 16.10 -32.50
C ALA A 208 -22.09 14.66 -32.93
N PRO A 209 -23.01 13.69 -32.81
CA PRO A 209 -22.73 12.30 -33.14
C PRO A 209 -22.34 12.09 -34.61
N ASP A 210 -22.88 12.89 -35.53
CA ASP A 210 -22.61 12.80 -36.97
C ASP A 210 -21.17 13.19 -37.31
N TYR A 211 -20.58 14.12 -36.57
CA TYR A 211 -19.18 14.52 -36.74
C TYR A 211 -18.23 13.36 -36.38
N LEU A 212 -18.51 12.67 -35.27
CA LEU A 212 -17.72 11.50 -34.87
C LEU A 212 -17.98 10.26 -35.72
N ALA A 213 -19.13 10.17 -36.41
CA ALA A 213 -19.44 9.03 -37.28
C ALA A 213 -18.37 8.83 -38.37
N ILE A 214 -17.82 9.92 -38.91
CA ILE A 214 -16.73 9.88 -39.91
C ILE A 214 -15.46 9.26 -39.30
N LEU A 215 -15.18 9.57 -38.04
CA LEU A 215 -14.04 9.05 -37.29
C LEU A 215 -14.20 7.55 -36.95
N TYR A 216 -15.44 7.07 -36.78
CA TYR A 216 -15.72 5.65 -36.49
C TYR A 216 -15.88 4.77 -37.74
N ALA A 217 -16.32 5.35 -38.86
CA ALA A 217 -16.66 4.63 -40.09
C ALA A 217 -15.43 4.18 -40.89
N GLY A 218 -14.40 5.04 -40.99
CA GLY A 218 -13.23 4.79 -41.84
C GLY A 218 -12.06 4.12 -41.12
N LEU A 219 -11.28 3.34 -41.88
CA LEU A 219 -9.95 2.83 -41.48
C LEU A 219 -9.01 3.94 -40.93
N PRO A 220 -8.89 5.13 -41.58
CA PRO A 220 -8.04 6.20 -41.04
C PRO A 220 -8.55 6.76 -39.71
N GLY A 221 -9.87 6.85 -39.52
CA GLY A 221 -10.44 7.34 -38.27
C GLY A 221 -10.19 6.38 -37.09
N ARG A 222 -10.26 5.07 -37.34
CA ARG A 222 -9.87 4.06 -36.34
C ARG A 222 -8.40 4.15 -35.97
N CYS A 223 -7.50 4.45 -36.90
CA CYS A 223 -6.08 4.67 -36.60
C CYS A 223 -5.85 5.92 -35.72
N ILE A 224 -6.65 6.97 -35.89
CA ILE A 224 -6.57 8.16 -35.03
C ILE A 224 -7.10 7.83 -33.62
N MET A 225 -8.17 7.05 -33.52
CA MET A 225 -8.72 6.60 -32.23
C MET A 225 -7.76 5.66 -31.49
N THR A 226 -7.08 4.75 -32.18
CA THR A 226 -6.03 3.91 -31.57
C THR A 226 -4.86 4.76 -31.10
N ALA A 227 -4.40 5.73 -31.89
CA ALA A 227 -3.35 6.65 -31.49
C ALA A 227 -3.73 7.47 -30.24
N CYS A 228 -4.95 8.00 -30.19
CA CYS A 228 -5.47 8.74 -29.04
C CYS A 228 -5.59 7.85 -27.78
N LEU A 229 -6.06 6.61 -27.94
CA LEU A 229 -6.14 5.68 -26.83
C LEU A 229 -4.74 5.28 -26.30
N LEU A 230 -3.76 5.11 -27.19
CA LEU A 230 -2.37 4.83 -26.82
C LEU A 230 -1.72 6.02 -26.10
N THR A 231 -1.97 7.25 -26.52
CA THR A 231 -1.43 8.44 -25.81
C THR A 231 -2.05 8.59 -24.43
N ILE A 232 -3.36 8.35 -24.27
CA ILE A 232 -4.02 8.33 -22.96
C ILE A 232 -3.46 7.19 -22.08
N ALA A 233 -3.28 6.00 -22.64
CA ALA A 233 -2.70 4.87 -21.91
C ALA A 233 -1.25 5.14 -21.47
N ALA A 234 -0.45 5.78 -22.33
CA ALA A 234 0.91 6.20 -21.99
C ALA A 234 0.90 7.28 -20.90
N ALA A 235 0.01 8.27 -20.99
CA ALA A 235 -0.17 9.31 -19.97
C ALA A 235 -0.62 8.73 -18.62
N LEU A 236 -1.53 7.76 -18.62
CA LEU A 236 -1.91 6.99 -17.43
C LEU A 236 -0.72 6.25 -16.84
N GLY A 237 0.06 5.55 -17.66
CA GLY A 237 1.26 4.84 -17.21
C GLY A 237 2.29 5.77 -16.57
N TRP A 238 2.53 6.94 -17.17
CA TRP A 238 3.43 7.97 -16.63
C TRP A 238 2.87 8.59 -15.35
N GLY A 239 1.58 8.91 -15.32
CA GLY A 239 0.90 9.43 -14.14
C GLY A 239 0.98 8.47 -12.96
N LEU A 240 0.73 7.18 -13.18
CA LEU A 240 0.84 6.15 -12.15
C LEU A 240 2.26 6.00 -11.62
N ARG A 241 3.29 6.07 -12.48
CA ARG A 241 4.70 6.05 -12.04
C ARG A 241 5.06 7.28 -11.21
N LEU A 242 4.62 8.47 -11.61
CA LEU A 242 4.82 9.70 -10.82
C LEU A 242 4.18 9.59 -9.44
N ILE A 243 2.96 9.05 -9.38
CA ILE A 243 2.24 8.83 -8.13
C ILE A 243 2.96 7.80 -7.25
N GLU A 244 3.53 6.75 -7.83
CA GLU A 244 4.27 5.73 -7.10
C GLU A 244 5.63 6.24 -6.58
N VAL A 245 6.33 7.10 -7.32
CA VAL A 245 7.59 7.73 -6.85
C VAL A 245 7.33 8.70 -5.69
N MET A 246 6.15 9.30 -5.64
CA MET A 246 5.73 10.21 -4.56
C MET A 246 5.23 9.48 -3.30
N LEU A 247 5.14 8.15 -3.30
CA LEU A 247 4.56 7.31 -2.24
C LEU A 247 5.63 6.45 -1.54
#